data_AF-A0A954KF51-F1
#
_entry.id   AF-A0A954KF51-F1
#
_cell.length_a   1.000
_cell.length_b   1.000
_cell.length_c   1.000
_cell.angle_alpha   90.00
_cell.angle_beta   90.00
_cell.angle_gamma   90.00
#
_symmetry.space_group_name_H-M   'P 1'
#
loop_
_entity.id
_entity.type
_entity.pdbx_description
1 polymer ?
#
loop_
_entity_poly.entity_id
_entity_poly.type
_entity_poly.pdbx_seq_one_letter_code
_entity_poly.pdbx_strand_id
1 'polypeptide(L)'
;MAEGIVSSQLNDLLIQIGRSLLQYVGECWPWASSHDSETRSTLEQLAAEQQESVAALAELLTACGQYIDFGTYPTSYTSLHYVDVQYLLSQLVKNQEEIVRECDSVSGAVGSDPTAGSLVKEVAVAERRHLDELRKLAGR
;
A
#
# COMPACT_ATOMS: atom_id res chain seq x y z
N MET A 1 26.90 8.28 0.67
CA MET A 1 25.90 9.18 0.04
C MET A 1 24.78 8.40 -0.63
N ALA A 2 25.04 7.38 -1.45
CA ALA A 2 24.00 6.57 -2.11
C ALA A 2 23.15 5.73 -1.13
N GLU A 3 23.76 5.18 -0.09
CA GLU A 3 23.09 4.32 0.91
C GLU A 3 21.94 5.04 1.63
N GLY A 4 22.13 6.31 2.03
CA GLY A 4 21.08 7.10 2.69
C GLY A 4 19.90 7.49 1.78
N ILE A 5 20.10 7.58 0.46
CA ILE A 5 19.02 7.88 -0.49
C ILE A 5 18.12 6.65 -0.65
N VAL A 6 18.72 5.47 -0.82
CA VAL A 6 17.98 4.19 -0.91
C VAL A 6 17.14 3.97 0.35
N SER A 7 17.70 4.21 1.53
CA SER A 7 16.98 4.05 2.80
C SER A 7 15.81 5.03 2.96
N SER A 8 15.94 6.27 2.47
CA SER A 8 14.81 7.21 2.47
C SER A 8 13.68 6.77 1.54
N GLN A 9 14.01 6.28 0.34
CA GLN A 9 13.01 5.82 -0.62
C GLN A 9 12.28 4.56 -0.16
N LEU A 10 12.99 3.63 0.50
CA LEU A 10 12.37 2.46 1.10
C LEU A 10 11.46 2.82 2.28
N ASN A 11 11.83 3.80 3.09
CA ASN A 11 10.95 4.34 4.14
C ASN A 11 9.71 5.00 3.54
N ASP A 12 9.87 5.85 2.53
CA ASP A 12 8.74 6.50 1.85
C ASP A 12 7.77 5.46 1.27
N LEU A 13 8.30 4.40 0.63
CA LEU A 13 7.49 3.31 0.11
C LEU A 13 6.77 2.55 1.23
N LEU A 14 7.46 2.24 2.33
CA LEU A 14 6.87 1.61 3.50
C LEU A 14 5.70 2.44 4.05
N ILE A 15 5.88 3.76 4.16
CA ILE A 15 4.82 4.67 4.63
C ILE A 15 3.66 4.70 3.63
N GLN A 16 3.92 4.78 2.33
CA GLN A 16 2.85 4.83 1.33
C GLN A 16 1.97 3.57 1.35
N ILE A 17 2.58 2.39 1.51
CA ILE A 17 1.83 1.13 1.61
C ILE A 17 1.17 1.00 2.98
N GLY A 18 1.92 1.22 4.07
CA GLY A 18 1.44 1.05 5.44
C GLY A 18 0.43 2.10 5.91
N ARG A 19 0.32 3.22 5.18
CA ARG A 19 -0.68 4.28 5.40
C ARG A 19 -1.52 4.51 4.16
N SER A 20 -1.68 3.49 3.32
CA SER A 20 -2.56 3.51 2.17
C SER A 20 -4.02 3.67 2.59
N LEU A 21 -4.87 4.09 1.65
CA LEU A 21 -6.30 4.11 1.88
C LEU A 21 -6.85 2.69 2.09
N LEU A 22 -6.22 1.66 1.50
CA LEU A 22 -6.61 0.27 1.70
C LEU A 22 -6.36 -0.19 3.14
N GLN A 23 -5.20 0.13 3.72
CA GLN A 23 -4.93 -0.12 5.14
C GLN A 23 -5.95 0.58 6.03
N TYR A 24 -6.22 1.86 5.74
CA TYR A 24 -7.19 2.63 6.50
C TYR A 24 -8.60 2.02 6.45
N VAL A 25 -9.06 1.58 5.29
CA VAL A 25 -10.39 0.94 5.14
C VAL A 25 -10.44 -0.44 5.80
N GLY A 26 -9.33 -1.20 5.77
CA GLY A 26 -9.22 -2.47 6.49
C GLY A 26 -9.35 -2.30 8.01
N GLU A 27 -8.79 -1.23 8.57
CA GLU A 27 -8.91 -0.91 10.00
C GLU A 27 -10.24 -0.24 10.36
N CYS A 28 -10.75 0.62 9.47
CA CYS A 28 -11.89 1.50 9.70
C CYS A 28 -12.96 1.31 8.61
N TRP A 29 -13.55 0.10 8.56
CA TRP A 29 -14.61 -0.21 7.60
C TRP A 29 -15.74 0.84 7.68
N PRO A 30 -16.12 1.50 6.57
CA PRO A 30 -17.25 2.42 6.56
C PRO A 30 -18.53 1.68 6.95
N TRP A 31 -19.53 2.41 7.45
CA TRP A 31 -20.85 1.83 7.69
C TRP A 31 -21.57 1.54 6.36
N ALA A 32 -21.15 0.47 5.70
CA ALA A 32 -21.78 -0.09 4.50
C ALA A 32 -22.87 -1.10 4.88
N SER A 33 -23.83 -1.27 3.97
CA SER A 33 -24.95 -2.19 4.18
C SER A 33 -24.49 -3.65 4.28
N SER A 34 -25.27 -4.52 4.92
CA SER A 34 -24.97 -5.96 5.05
C SER A 34 -24.84 -6.72 3.72
N HIS A 35 -25.14 -6.07 2.58
CA HIS A 35 -25.00 -6.63 1.24
C HIS A 35 -23.56 -6.60 0.71
N ASP A 36 -22.63 -5.92 1.38
CA ASP A 36 -21.24 -5.73 0.92
C ASP A 36 -20.22 -6.65 1.62
N SER A 37 -20.67 -7.76 2.22
CA SER A 37 -19.81 -8.65 3.04
C SER A 37 -18.68 -9.30 2.25
N GLU A 38 -18.92 -9.64 0.99
CA GLU A 38 -17.89 -10.21 0.10
C GLU A 38 -16.82 -9.17 -0.25
N THR A 39 -17.25 -7.97 -0.68
CA THR A 39 -16.36 -6.83 -0.93
C THR A 39 -15.49 -6.52 0.27
N ARG A 40 -16.09 -6.51 1.47
CA ARG A 40 -15.37 -6.31 2.73
C ARG A 40 -14.31 -7.39 2.95
N SER A 41 -14.69 -8.66 2.82
CA SER A 41 -13.76 -9.79 3.00
C SER A 41 -12.58 -9.70 2.04
N THR A 42 -12.82 -9.32 0.78
CA THR A 42 -11.73 -9.14 -0.19
C THR A 42 -10.84 -7.98 0.22
N LEU A 43 -11.39 -6.84 0.63
CA LEU A 43 -10.59 -5.68 1.05
C LEU A 43 -9.76 -5.97 2.32
N GLU A 44 -10.32 -6.70 3.29
CA GLU A 44 -9.58 -7.16 4.48
C GLU A 44 -8.42 -8.09 4.10
N GLN A 45 -8.63 -9.02 3.16
CA GLN A 45 -7.56 -9.87 2.65
C GLN A 45 -6.46 -9.05 1.96
N LEU A 46 -6.82 -8.14 1.06
CA LEU A 46 -5.84 -7.32 0.35
C LEU A 46 -5.05 -6.41 1.32
N ALA A 47 -5.71 -5.85 2.33
CA ALA A 47 -5.04 -5.08 3.38
C ALA A 47 -4.05 -5.95 4.18
N ALA A 48 -4.41 -7.18 4.53
CA ALA A 48 -3.48 -8.10 5.21
C ALA A 48 -2.25 -8.41 4.35
N GLU A 49 -2.43 -8.65 3.05
CA GLU A 49 -1.34 -8.91 2.11
C GLU A 49 -0.42 -7.68 1.92
N GLN A 50 -0.97 -6.46 1.92
CA GLN A 50 -0.16 -5.23 1.94
C GLN A 50 0.65 -5.11 3.23
N GLN A 51 0.09 -5.53 4.36
CA GLN A 51 0.79 -5.49 5.64
C GLN A 51 1.98 -6.46 5.68
N GLU A 52 1.92 -7.58 4.96
CA GLU A 52 3.07 -8.47 4.75
C GLU A 52 4.19 -7.77 3.97
N SER A 53 3.84 -6.97 2.95
CA SER A 53 4.82 -6.16 2.20
C SER A 53 5.48 -5.10 3.08
N VAL A 54 4.69 -4.44 3.95
CA VAL A 54 5.21 -3.49 4.95
C VAL A 54 6.17 -4.17 5.91
N ALA A 55 5.83 -5.37 6.39
CA ALA A 55 6.70 -6.13 7.29
C ALA A 55 8.04 -6.48 6.63
N ALA A 56 8.02 -6.95 5.37
CA ALA A 56 9.23 -7.29 4.63
C ALA A 56 10.13 -6.06 4.39
N LEU A 57 9.55 -4.90 4.07
CA LEU A 57 10.29 -3.64 3.94
C LEU A 57 10.91 -3.20 5.28
N ALA A 58 10.17 -3.33 6.39
CA ALA A 58 10.65 -3.00 7.72
C ALA A 58 11.81 -3.93 8.14
N GLU A 59 11.73 -5.22 7.84
CA GLU A 59 12.80 -6.19 8.10
C GLU A 59 14.06 -5.84 7.32
N LEU A 60 13.94 -5.48 6.04
CA LEU A 60 15.09 -5.04 5.23
C LEU A 60 15.75 -3.79 5.82
N LEU A 61 14.96 -2.76 6.14
CA LEU A 61 15.47 -1.52 6.75
C LEU A 61 16.16 -1.79 8.08
N THR A 62 15.59 -2.68 8.90
CA THR A 62 16.17 -3.11 10.18
C THR A 62 17.51 -3.82 9.97
N ALA A 63 17.59 -4.75 9.01
CA ALA A 63 18.80 -5.50 8.70
C ALA A 63 19.94 -4.59 8.22
N CYS A 64 19.60 -3.51 7.52
CA CYS A 64 20.54 -2.47 7.09
C CYS A 64 20.89 -1.46 8.20
N GLY A 65 20.38 -1.64 9.43
CA GLY A 65 20.61 -0.72 10.56
C GLY A 65 20.00 0.67 10.35
N GLN A 66 18.99 0.79 9.49
CA GLN A 66 18.36 2.06 9.15
C GLN A 66 17.26 2.41 10.16
N TYR A 67 17.02 3.70 10.32
CA TYR A 67 15.84 4.19 11.02
C TYR A 67 14.58 3.88 10.19
N ILE A 68 13.51 3.47 10.87
CA ILE A 68 12.22 3.16 10.26
C ILE A 68 11.21 4.21 10.71
N ASP A 69 10.59 4.86 9.73
CA ASP A 69 9.43 5.70 9.94
C ASP A 69 8.17 4.98 9.45
N PHE A 70 7.18 4.83 10.33
CA PHE A 70 5.89 4.22 10.00
C PHE A 70 4.81 5.24 9.58
N GLY A 71 5.13 6.52 9.64
CA GLY A 71 4.25 7.62 9.26
C GLY A 71 2.91 7.65 10.01
N THR A 72 2.01 8.49 9.50
CA THR A 72 0.65 8.66 10.03
C THR A 72 -0.36 8.69 8.90
N TYR A 73 -1.59 8.24 9.16
CA TYR A 73 -2.65 8.34 8.17
C TYR A 73 -2.95 9.79 7.79
N PRO A 74 -3.13 10.09 6.49
CA PRO A 74 -3.63 11.38 6.03
C PRO A 74 -4.98 11.74 6.67
N THR A 75 -5.10 12.99 7.12
CA THR A 75 -6.37 13.49 7.71
C THR A 75 -7.54 13.46 6.73
N SER A 76 -7.26 13.53 5.42
CA SER A 76 -8.26 13.44 4.35
C SER A 76 -9.08 12.14 4.38
N TYR A 77 -8.52 11.04 4.88
CA TYR A 77 -9.21 9.75 4.92
C TYR A 77 -10.41 9.75 5.88
N THR A 78 -10.38 10.56 6.94
CA THR A 78 -11.48 10.68 7.90
C THR A 78 -12.78 11.19 7.28
N SER A 79 -12.70 11.84 6.12
CA SER A 79 -13.89 12.30 5.37
C SER A 79 -14.63 11.17 4.64
N LEU A 80 -14.05 9.96 4.58
CA LEU A 80 -14.56 8.83 3.80
C LEU A 80 -15.47 7.87 4.60
N HIS A 81 -15.74 8.13 5.87
CA HIS A 81 -16.58 7.23 6.68
C HIS A 81 -18.06 7.15 6.27
N TYR A 82 -18.56 8.15 5.53
CA TYR A 82 -19.99 8.27 5.18
C TYR A 82 -20.25 8.31 3.67
N VAL A 83 -19.31 7.78 2.87
CA VAL A 83 -19.44 7.78 1.40
C VAL A 83 -20.06 6.49 0.89
N ASP A 84 -20.60 6.55 -0.34
CA ASP A 84 -21.07 5.37 -1.06
C ASP A 84 -19.90 4.40 -1.34
N VAL A 85 -20.17 3.09 -1.27
CA VAL A 85 -19.17 2.02 -1.45
C VAL A 85 -18.51 2.09 -2.83
N GLN A 86 -19.25 2.42 -3.89
CA GLN A 86 -18.69 2.55 -5.24
C GLN A 86 -17.78 3.76 -5.38
N TYR A 87 -18.11 4.85 -4.67
CA TYR A 87 -17.22 5.99 -4.57
C TYR A 87 -15.94 5.62 -3.83
N LEU A 88 -16.04 4.90 -2.70
CA LEU A 88 -14.88 4.43 -1.94
C LEU A 88 -13.97 3.54 -2.78
N LEU A 89 -14.53 2.54 -3.47
CA LEU A 89 -13.78 1.65 -4.37
C LEU A 89 -13.06 2.44 -5.47
N SER A 90 -13.69 3.48 -6.01
CA SER A 90 -13.04 4.36 -6.98
C SER A 90 -11.85 5.15 -6.39
N GLN A 91 -11.90 5.52 -5.11
CA GLN A 91 -10.77 6.17 -4.43
C GLN A 91 -9.67 5.16 -4.09
N LEU A 92 -10.03 3.94 -3.69
CA LEU A 92 -9.08 2.85 -3.45
C LEU A 92 -8.28 2.53 -4.71
N VAL A 93 -8.94 2.40 -5.86
CA VAL A 93 -8.25 2.19 -7.15
C VAL A 93 -7.25 3.31 -7.44
N LYS A 94 -7.64 4.58 -7.27
CA LYS A 94 -6.75 5.72 -7.52
C LYS A 94 -5.54 5.73 -6.59
N ASN A 95 -5.75 5.51 -5.29
CA ASN A 95 -4.67 5.46 -4.32
C ASN A 95 -3.73 4.27 -4.61
N GLN A 96 -4.28 3.12 -4.99
CA GLN A 96 -3.48 1.97 -5.36
C GLN A 96 -2.67 2.20 -6.66
N GLU A 97 -3.22 2.93 -7.63
CA GLU A 97 -2.46 3.36 -8.82
C GLU A 97 -1.29 4.29 -8.48
N GLU A 98 -1.42 5.11 -7.43
CA GLU A 98 -0.32 5.95 -6.93
C GLU A 98 0.77 5.09 -6.29
N ILE A 99 0.38 4.12 -5.45
CA ILE A 99 1.31 3.17 -4.82
C ILE A 99 2.09 2.38 -5.87
N VAL A 100 1.42 1.81 -6.87
CA VAL A 100 2.08 1.08 -7.97
C VAL A 100 3.07 1.97 -8.71
N ARG A 101 2.74 3.23 -8.95
CA ARG A 101 3.65 4.21 -9.57
C ARG A 101 4.87 4.48 -8.69
N GLU A 102 4.69 4.57 -7.38
CA GLU A 102 5.81 4.73 -6.44
C GLU A 102 6.71 3.49 -6.43
N CYS A 103 6.13 2.27 -6.38
CA CYS A 103 6.91 1.04 -6.46
C CYS A 103 7.82 1.02 -7.71
N ASP A 104 7.30 1.47 -8.85
CA ASP A 104 8.06 1.52 -10.11
C ASP A 104 9.19 2.56 -10.06
N SER A 105 8.91 3.72 -9.48
CA SER A 105 9.91 4.78 -9.25
C SER A 105 11.06 4.28 -8.36
N VAL A 106 10.71 3.68 -7.21
CA VAL A 106 11.69 3.15 -6.26
C VAL A 106 12.46 1.97 -6.85
N SER A 107 11.81 1.08 -7.60
CA SER A 107 12.50 -0.05 -8.26
C SER A 107 13.60 0.43 -9.21
N GLY A 108 13.39 1.54 -9.92
CA GLY A 108 14.39 2.18 -10.77
C GLY A 108 15.56 2.78 -9.99
N ALA A 109 15.30 3.34 -8.81
CA ALA A 109 16.32 4.01 -7.99
C ALA A 109 17.18 3.02 -7.17
N VAL A 110 16.59 1.92 -6.73
CA VAL A 110 17.24 0.88 -5.89
C VAL A 110 18.10 -0.07 -6.71
N GLY A 111 18.15 0.04 -8.04
CA GLY A 111 18.85 -0.89 -8.94
C GLY A 111 20.35 -1.13 -8.71
N SER A 112 20.99 -0.39 -7.79
CA SER A 112 22.37 -0.63 -7.35
C SER A 112 22.49 -1.65 -6.22
N ASP A 113 21.41 -1.94 -5.49
CA ASP A 113 21.32 -2.93 -4.42
C ASP A 113 20.46 -4.13 -4.90
N PRO A 114 21.07 -5.31 -5.14
CA PRO A 114 20.34 -6.48 -5.61
C PRO A 114 19.26 -6.99 -4.65
N THR A 115 19.50 -6.90 -3.33
CA THR A 115 18.59 -7.41 -2.30
C THR A 115 17.35 -6.51 -2.22
N ALA A 116 17.58 -5.20 -2.04
CA ALA A 116 16.51 -4.23 -1.98
C ALA A 116 15.76 -4.15 -3.32
N GLY A 117 16.47 -4.28 -4.45
CA GLY A 117 15.88 -4.30 -5.78
C GLY A 117 14.98 -5.52 -6.04
N SER A 118 15.31 -6.69 -5.50
CA SER A 118 14.44 -7.88 -5.59
C SER A 118 13.16 -7.67 -4.78
N LEU A 119 13.30 -7.24 -3.52
CA LEU A 119 12.15 -7.04 -2.64
C LEU A 119 11.17 -6.00 -3.21
N VAL A 120 11.67 -4.85 -3.68
CA VAL A 120 10.80 -3.82 -4.26
C VAL A 120 10.06 -4.32 -5.51
N LYS A 121 10.67 -5.20 -6.31
CA LYS A 121 9.98 -5.82 -7.45
C LYS A 121 8.89 -6.79 -7.02
N GLU A 122 9.14 -7.58 -5.99
CA GLU A 122 8.14 -8.50 -5.42
C GLU A 122 6.95 -7.72 -4.87
N VAL A 123 7.20 -6.66 -4.10
CA VAL A 123 6.18 -5.74 -3.62
C VAL A 123 5.43 -5.12 -4.81
N ALA A 124 6.12 -4.61 -5.84
CA ALA A 124 5.47 -4.03 -7.01
C ALA A 124 4.53 -5.02 -7.73
N VAL A 125 4.89 -6.30 -7.81
CA VAL A 125 4.04 -7.35 -8.38
C VAL A 125 2.79 -7.58 -7.51
N ALA A 126 2.94 -7.63 -6.19
CA ALA A 126 1.82 -7.76 -5.27
C ALA A 126 0.86 -6.57 -5.37
N GLU A 127 1.38 -5.34 -5.34
CA GLU A 127 0.58 -4.11 -5.41
C GLU A 127 -0.20 -3.98 -6.74
N ARG A 128 0.38 -4.47 -7.86
CA ARG A 128 -0.33 -4.54 -9.15
C ARG A 128 -1.47 -5.56 -9.13
N ARG A 129 -1.25 -6.73 -8.51
CA ARG A 129 -2.32 -7.72 -8.33
C ARG A 129 -3.46 -7.14 -7.49
N HIS A 130 -3.13 -6.42 -6.41
CA HIS A 130 -4.13 -5.74 -5.59
C HIS A 130 -4.92 -4.70 -6.38
N LEU A 131 -4.24 -3.91 -7.23
CA LEU A 131 -4.90 -2.96 -8.12
C LEU A 131 -5.91 -3.64 -9.06
N ASP A 132 -5.54 -4.77 -9.65
CA ASP A 132 -6.42 -5.51 -10.55
C ASP A 132 -7.65 -6.07 -9.81
N GLU A 133 -7.50 -6.56 -8.58
CA GLU A 133 -8.62 -6.99 -7.75
C GLU A 133 -9.54 -5.82 -7.36
N LEU A 134 -8.97 -4.66 -6.99
CA LEU A 134 -9.74 -3.45 -6.69
C LEU A 134 -10.53 -2.95 -7.91
N ARG A 135 -9.95 -3.03 -9.11
CA ARG A 135 -10.64 -2.68 -10.36
C ARG A 135 -11.84 -3.58 -10.63
N LYS A 136 -11.70 -4.89 -10.43
CA LYS A 136 -12.81 -5.85 -10.54
C LYS A 136 -13.95 -5.49 -9.58
N LEU A 137 -13.63 -5.20 -8.31
CA LEU A 137 -14.63 -4.78 -7.31
C LEU A 137 -15.33 -3.47 -7.70
N ALA A 138 -14.59 -2.54 -8.30
CA ALA A 138 -15.13 -1.28 -8.80
C ALA A 138 -15.89 -1.41 -10.14
N GLY A 139 -15.96 -2.60 -10.74
CA GLY A 139 -16.58 -2.86 -12.04
C GLY A 139 -15.84 -2.19 -13.22
N ARG A 140 -14.50 -2.12 -13.16
CA ARG A 140 -13.64 -1.47 -14.17
C ARG A 140 -12.66 -2.44 -14.82
#